data_AF-A0A6P1ZKM1-F1
#
_entry.id   AF-A0A6P1ZKM1-F1
#
_cell.length_a   1.000
_cell.length_b   1.000
_cell.length_c   1.000
_cell.angle_alpha   90.00
_cell.angle_beta   90.00
_cell.angle_gamma   90.00
#
_symmetry.space_group_name_H-M   'P 1'
#
loop_
_entity.id
_entity.type
_entity.pdbx_description
1 polymer ?
#
loop_
_entity_poly.entity_id
_entity_poly.type
_entity_poly.pdbx_seq_one_letter_code
_entity_poly.pdbx_strand_id
1 'polypeptide(L)'
;MTKEYIGVKKVTAWPEEKDGKPGYAVKYADGYTSWSPKDVFERAYLPLADPAGNSISTEDVENFFSLMDAQNLELHGTTKTTLVKSVDRVGFVRIEASSCVDPANYDPELGGLIASRRIKDAIWSQLGFVLQWAKNGLSD
;
A
#
# COMPACT_ATOMS: atom_id res chain seq x y z
N MET A 1 -7.28 -8.64 -32.77
CA MET A 1 -6.25 -9.14 -31.84
C MET A 1 -6.69 -8.80 -30.43
N THR A 2 -6.56 -9.72 -29.48
CA THR A 2 -6.90 -9.50 -28.07
C THR A 2 -5.70 -8.90 -27.33
N LYS A 3 -5.93 -7.94 -26.43
CA LYS A 3 -4.90 -7.29 -25.61
C LYS A 3 -5.41 -7.08 -24.19
N GLU A 4 -4.52 -7.18 -23.21
CA GLU A 4 -4.80 -6.90 -21.80
C GLU A 4 -4.52 -5.43 -21.46
N TYR A 5 -5.29 -4.89 -20.51
CA TYR A 5 -5.20 -3.50 -20.07
C TYR A 5 -5.21 -3.46 -18.55
N ILE A 6 -4.42 -2.55 -17.98
CA ILE A 6 -4.43 -2.23 -16.54
C ILE A 6 -5.01 -0.82 -16.35
N GLY A 7 -5.79 -0.65 -15.30
CA GLY A 7 -6.34 0.64 -14.92
C GLY A 7 -6.67 0.69 -13.43
N VAL A 8 -6.76 1.92 -12.92
CA VAL A 8 -7.17 2.21 -11.54
C VAL A 8 -8.30 3.23 -11.58
N LYS A 9 -9.26 3.10 -10.65
CA LYS A 9 -10.45 3.96 -10.58
C LYS A 9 -10.71 4.37 -9.15
N LYS A 10 -10.97 5.67 -8.93
CA LYS A 10 -11.59 6.13 -7.68
C LYS A 10 -13.09 5.93 -7.80
N VAL A 11 -13.69 5.29 -6.79
CA VAL A 11 -15.13 5.02 -6.74
C VAL A 11 -15.71 5.48 -5.41
N THR A 12 -17.00 5.78 -5.40
CA THR A 12 -17.78 5.91 -4.15
C THR A 12 -18.59 4.64 -3.99
N ALA A 13 -18.58 4.02 -2.81
CA ALA A 13 -19.30 2.79 -2.57
C ALA A 13 -19.97 2.79 -1.20
N TRP A 14 -21.08 2.07 -1.08
CA TRP A 14 -21.79 1.84 0.17
C TRP A 14 -22.25 0.39 0.26
N PRO A 15 -22.34 -0.19 1.47
CA PRO A 15 -22.87 -1.53 1.64
C PRO A 15 -24.27 -1.65 1.04
N GLU A 16 -24.49 -2.68 0.23
CA GLU A 16 -25.79 -2.96 -0.38
C GLU A 16 -25.96 -4.48 -0.53
N GLU A 17 -27.10 -4.99 -0.07
CA GLU A 17 -27.48 -6.38 -0.32
C GLU A 17 -28.19 -6.49 -1.67
N LYS A 18 -27.85 -7.51 -2.44
CA LYS A 18 -28.52 -7.82 -3.71
C LYS A 18 -28.78 -9.32 -3.80
N ASP A 19 -30.03 -9.69 -4.05
CA ASP A 19 -30.48 -11.08 -4.16
C ASP A 19 -30.06 -11.95 -2.95
N GLY A 20 -30.15 -11.40 -1.74
CA GLY A 20 -29.76 -12.09 -0.49
C GLY A 20 -28.26 -12.18 -0.24
N LYS A 21 -27.42 -11.50 -1.02
CA LYS A 21 -25.95 -11.54 -0.89
C LYS A 21 -25.38 -10.19 -0.47
N PRO A 22 -24.44 -10.16 0.50
CA PRO A 22 -23.79 -8.92 0.89
C PRO A 22 -22.84 -8.43 -0.20
N GLY A 23 -22.82 -7.12 -0.40
CA GLY A 23 -21.93 -6.49 -1.35
C GLY A 23 -21.88 -4.98 -1.18
N TYR A 24 -21.46 -4.33 -2.24
CA TYR A 24 -21.38 -2.88 -2.32
C TYR A 24 -22.03 -2.41 -3.61
N ALA A 25 -22.90 -1.40 -3.49
CA ALA A 25 -23.17 -0.53 -4.62
C ALA A 25 -21.95 0.34 -4.87
N VAL A 26 -21.57 0.49 -6.12
CA VAL A 26 -20.36 1.21 -6.55
C VAL A 26 -20.76 2.23 -7.60
N LYS A 27 -20.57 3.50 -7.27
CA LYS A 27 -20.81 4.65 -8.14
C LYS A 27 -19.49 5.15 -8.73
N TYR A 28 -19.46 5.25 -10.06
CA TYR A 28 -18.32 5.77 -10.81
C TYR A 28 -18.47 7.27 -11.08
N ALA A 29 -17.38 7.90 -11.55
CA ALA A 29 -17.33 9.34 -11.81
C ALA A 29 -18.34 9.81 -12.88
N ASP A 30 -18.66 8.95 -13.86
CA ASP A 30 -19.66 9.20 -14.90
C ASP A 30 -21.11 9.05 -14.41
N GLY A 31 -21.31 8.69 -13.13
CA GLY A 31 -22.63 8.45 -12.54
C GLY A 31 -23.16 7.04 -12.74
N TYR A 32 -22.48 6.18 -13.53
CA TYR A 32 -22.83 4.77 -13.62
C TYR A 32 -22.76 4.12 -12.24
N THR A 33 -23.68 3.20 -11.96
CA THR A 33 -23.72 2.45 -10.71
C THR A 33 -23.76 0.95 -11.02
N SER A 34 -22.90 0.20 -10.34
CA SER A 34 -22.87 -1.26 -10.38
C SER A 34 -23.00 -1.83 -8.98
N TRP A 35 -23.21 -3.14 -8.86
CA TRP A 35 -23.11 -3.86 -7.60
C TRP A 35 -21.95 -4.85 -7.67
N SER A 36 -21.15 -4.94 -6.61
CA SER A 36 -20.03 -5.88 -6.47
C SER A 36 -20.23 -6.76 -5.24
N PRO A 37 -20.00 -8.09 -5.33
CA PRO A 37 -19.91 -8.94 -4.15
C PRO A 37 -18.90 -8.39 -3.14
N LYS A 38 -19.17 -8.61 -1.85
CA LYS A 38 -18.37 -8.07 -0.74
C LYS A 38 -16.89 -8.43 -0.87
N ASP A 39 -16.59 -9.71 -1.06
CA ASP A 39 -15.23 -10.23 -1.15
C ASP A 39 -14.48 -9.73 -2.40
N VAL A 40 -15.19 -9.56 -3.51
CA VAL A 40 -14.63 -9.00 -4.75
C VAL A 40 -14.28 -7.52 -4.56
N PHE A 41 -15.15 -6.75 -3.90
CA PHE A 41 -14.92 -5.33 -3.64
C PHE A 41 -13.76 -5.13 -2.67
N GLU A 42 -13.77 -5.80 -1.53
CA GLU A 42 -12.76 -5.64 -0.48
C GLU A 42 -11.36 -6.11 -0.92
N ARG A 43 -11.26 -7.03 -1.89
CA ARG A 43 -9.97 -7.39 -2.50
C ARG A 43 -9.43 -6.34 -3.47
N ALA A 44 -10.32 -5.59 -4.14
CA ALA A 44 -9.95 -4.69 -5.23
C ALA A 44 -9.75 -3.23 -4.78
N TYR A 45 -10.40 -2.81 -3.69
CA TYR A 45 -10.45 -1.41 -3.27
C TYR A 45 -9.86 -1.22 -1.86
N LEU A 46 -8.93 -0.26 -1.75
CA LEU A 46 -8.44 0.25 -0.48
C LEU A 46 -9.38 1.37 0.01
N PRO A 47 -10.04 1.23 1.17
CA PRO A 47 -10.75 2.36 1.78
C PRO A 47 -9.75 3.43 2.20
N LEU A 48 -9.99 4.67 1.78
CA LEU A 48 -9.14 5.82 2.14
C LEU A 48 -9.65 6.45 3.44
N ALA A 49 -8.73 6.86 4.31
CA ALA A 49 -9.05 7.57 5.55
C ALA A 49 -9.68 8.95 5.29
N ASP A 50 -9.26 9.63 4.22
CA ASP A 50 -9.88 10.88 3.75
C ASP A 50 -11.23 10.58 3.07
N PRO A 51 -12.38 11.02 3.64
CA PRO A 51 -13.70 10.75 3.08
C PRO A 51 -13.92 11.34 1.68
N ALA A 52 -13.18 12.39 1.31
CA ALA A 52 -13.25 12.98 -0.03
C ALA A 52 -12.35 12.24 -1.05
N GLY A 53 -11.45 11.38 -0.56
CA GLY A 53 -10.46 10.67 -1.38
C GLY A 53 -9.61 11.65 -2.19
N ASN A 54 -9.08 12.69 -1.53
CA ASN A 54 -8.24 13.72 -2.12
C ASN A 54 -6.78 13.62 -1.69
N SER A 55 -6.49 12.86 -0.64
CA SER A 55 -5.15 12.65 -0.11
C SER A 55 -4.93 11.21 0.34
N ILE A 56 -3.65 10.81 0.39
CA ILE A 56 -3.19 9.62 1.10
C ILE A 56 -2.71 10.07 2.47
N SER A 57 -3.15 9.38 3.52
CA SER A 57 -2.78 9.63 4.90
C SER A 57 -1.73 8.65 5.40
N THR A 58 -1.17 8.95 6.58
CA THR A 58 -0.32 7.98 7.31
C THR A 58 -1.08 6.70 7.59
N GLU A 59 -2.37 6.79 7.96
CA GLU A 59 -3.20 5.61 8.22
C GLU A 59 -3.32 4.71 6.98
N ASP A 60 -3.52 5.29 5.79
CA ASP A 60 -3.59 4.53 4.54
C ASP A 60 -2.28 3.77 4.27
N VAL A 61 -1.14 4.41 4.53
CA VAL A 61 0.19 3.81 4.35
C VAL A 61 0.43 2.68 5.35
N GLU A 62 0.18 2.92 6.64
CA GLU A 62 0.34 1.90 7.68
C GLU A 62 -0.60 0.70 7.43
N ASN A 63 -1.84 0.98 7.07
CA ASN A 63 -2.83 -0.04 6.76
C ASN A 63 -2.44 -0.84 5.51
N PHE A 64 -1.68 -0.29 4.56
CA PHE A 64 -1.31 -1.01 3.35
C PHE A 64 -0.34 -2.18 3.60
N PHE A 65 0.34 -2.23 4.75
CA PHE A 65 1.21 -3.34 5.11
C PHE A 65 0.41 -4.54 5.66
N SER A 66 0.85 -5.75 5.33
CA SER A 66 0.44 -7.00 5.98
C SER A 66 1.50 -7.50 6.96
N LEU A 67 2.77 -7.17 6.71
CA LEU A 67 3.91 -7.52 7.55
C LEU A 67 4.98 -6.43 7.44
N MET A 68 5.65 -6.13 8.55
CA MET A 68 6.93 -5.43 8.57
C MET A 68 7.78 -6.04 9.68
N ASP A 69 8.95 -6.55 9.32
CA ASP A 69 9.84 -7.27 10.23
C ASP A 69 11.28 -6.79 10.06
N ALA A 70 12.02 -6.73 11.16
CA ALA A 70 13.37 -6.23 11.22
C ALA A 70 14.32 -7.32 11.76
N GLN A 71 15.42 -7.54 11.07
CA GLN A 71 16.45 -8.50 11.45
C GLN A 71 17.83 -7.86 11.42
N ASN A 72 18.65 -8.20 12.42
CA ASN A 72 20.06 -7.88 12.39
C ASN A 72 20.77 -8.84 11.43
N LEU A 73 21.68 -8.29 10.62
CA LEU A 73 22.51 -9.06 9.71
C LEU A 73 23.96 -9.06 10.19
N GLU A 74 24.52 -10.25 10.33
CA GLU A 74 25.96 -10.42 10.44
C GLU A 74 26.55 -10.41 9.02
N LEU A 75 27.37 -9.40 8.73
CA LEU A 75 28.07 -9.24 7.46
C LEU A 75 29.56 -9.05 7.75
N HIS A 76 30.39 -9.83 7.05
CA HIS A 76 31.86 -9.80 7.21
C HIS A 76 32.33 -9.98 8.67
N GLY A 77 31.65 -10.83 9.44
CA GLY A 77 31.98 -11.10 10.85
C GLY A 77 31.58 -9.98 11.81
N THR A 78 30.73 -9.04 11.38
CA THR A 78 30.22 -7.95 12.22
C THR A 78 28.71 -7.79 12.10
N THR A 79 28.05 -7.52 13.22
CA THR A 79 26.62 -7.19 13.25
C THR A 79 26.47 -5.68 13.38
N LYS A 80 26.41 -5.01 12.23
CA LYS A 80 26.26 -3.54 12.15
C LYS A 80 25.21 -3.10 11.14
N THR A 81 24.37 -4.02 10.69
CA THR A 81 23.37 -3.80 9.66
C THR A 81 22.02 -4.34 10.12
N THR A 82 20.99 -3.51 10.05
CA THR A 82 19.59 -3.92 10.19
C THR A 82 18.98 -4.02 8.80
N LEU A 83 18.30 -5.14 8.51
CA LEU A 83 17.47 -5.32 7.33
C LEU A 83 16.01 -5.31 7.76
N VAL A 84 15.19 -4.54 7.08
CA VAL A 84 13.74 -4.53 7.26
C VAL A 84 13.10 -5.10 6.01
N LYS A 85 12.27 -6.12 6.20
CA LYS A 85 11.44 -6.71 5.15
C LYS A 85 9.99 -6.28 5.41
N SER A 86 9.31 -5.80 4.37
CA SER A 86 7.87 -5.60 4.41
C SER A 86 7.16 -6.41 3.34
N VAL A 87 5.91 -6.77 3.64
CA VAL A 87 4.96 -7.34 2.68
C VAL A 87 3.72 -6.46 2.74
N ASP A 88 3.26 -5.99 1.58
CA ASP A 88 2.02 -5.21 1.51
C ASP A 88 0.78 -6.11 1.32
N ARG A 89 -0.41 -5.51 1.36
CA ARG A 89 -1.69 -6.23 1.21
C ARG A 89 -1.88 -6.87 -0.17
N VAL A 90 -1.09 -6.46 -1.17
CA VAL A 90 -1.10 -7.08 -2.51
C VAL A 90 -0.01 -8.15 -2.66
N GLY A 91 0.72 -8.45 -1.59
CA GLY A 91 1.75 -9.50 -1.55
C GLY A 91 3.10 -9.08 -2.12
N PHE A 92 3.30 -7.79 -2.43
CA PHE A 92 4.58 -7.30 -2.92
C PHE A 92 5.56 -7.14 -1.75
N VAL A 93 6.79 -7.62 -1.95
CA VAL A 93 7.83 -7.67 -0.92
C VAL A 93 8.81 -6.53 -1.14
N ARG A 94 9.15 -5.80 -0.07
CA ARG A 94 10.24 -4.82 -0.08
C ARG A 94 11.26 -5.15 0.98
N ILE A 95 12.49 -4.77 0.70
CA ILE A 95 13.62 -4.95 1.59
C ILE A 95 14.37 -3.63 1.60
N GLU A 96 14.59 -3.08 2.79
CA GLU A 96 15.47 -1.94 3.03
C GLU A 96 16.49 -2.33 4.09
N ALA A 97 17.64 -1.66 4.07
CA ALA A 97 18.66 -1.88 5.08
C ALA A 97 19.29 -0.57 5.55
N SER A 98 19.77 -0.59 6.78
CA SER A 98 20.57 0.46 7.38
C SER A 98 21.84 -0.15 7.96
N SER A 99 22.99 0.40 7.59
CA SER A 99 24.31 -0.09 8.04
C SER A 99 25.05 1.02 8.76
N CYS A 100 25.62 0.70 9.91
CA CYS A 100 26.52 1.57 10.65
C CYS A 100 27.97 1.40 10.15
N VAL A 101 28.76 2.48 10.24
CA VAL A 101 30.18 2.47 9.89
C VAL A 101 30.97 1.64 10.91
N ASP A 102 30.74 1.90 12.20
CA ASP A 102 31.41 1.26 13.34
C ASP A 102 30.42 0.38 14.12
N PRO A 103 30.67 -0.95 14.23
CA PRO A 103 29.85 -1.85 15.06
C PRO A 103 29.69 -1.40 16.51
N ALA A 104 30.68 -0.71 17.10
CA ALA A 104 30.60 -0.28 18.50
C ALA A 104 29.52 0.79 18.73
N ASN A 105 29.14 1.52 17.67
CA ASN A 105 28.09 2.53 17.69
C ASN A 105 26.80 2.05 16.99
N TYR A 106 26.68 0.75 16.71
CA TYR A 106 25.51 0.20 16.04
C TYR A 106 24.31 0.17 16.99
N ASP A 107 23.22 0.80 16.56
CA ASP A 107 21.91 0.73 17.20
C ASP A 107 20.92 0.03 16.25
N PRO A 108 20.48 -1.21 16.58
CA PRO A 108 19.56 -1.97 15.74
C PRO A 108 18.15 -1.37 15.68
N GLU A 109 17.70 -0.70 16.74
CA GLU A 109 16.38 -0.06 16.76
C GLU A 109 16.38 1.15 15.83
N LEU A 110 17.41 1.99 15.92
CA LEU A 110 17.57 3.13 15.02
C LEU A 110 17.73 2.67 13.55
N GLY A 111 18.52 1.61 13.31
CA GLY A 111 18.67 1.02 11.98
C GLY A 111 17.34 0.53 11.41
N GLY A 112 16.53 -0.15 12.24
CA GLY A 112 15.18 -0.59 11.89
C GLY A 112 14.25 0.59 11.57
N LEU A 113 14.25 1.65 12.38
CA LEU A 113 13.44 2.85 12.15
C LEU A 113 13.79 3.55 10.83
N ILE A 114 15.08 3.70 10.52
CA ILE A 114 15.54 4.32 9.27
C ILE A 114 15.08 3.51 8.06
N ALA A 115 15.30 2.20 8.07
CA ALA A 115 14.90 1.32 6.98
C ALA A 115 13.38 1.26 6.82
N SER A 116 12.63 1.16 7.93
CA SER A 116 11.17 1.16 7.93
C SER A 116 10.59 2.47 7.38
N ARG A 117 11.18 3.62 7.72
CA ARG A 117 10.78 4.92 7.18
C ARG A 117 10.93 4.99 5.67
N ARG A 118 12.04 4.49 5.10
CA ARG A 118 12.24 4.46 3.65
C ARG A 118 11.17 3.62 2.94
N ILE A 119 10.81 2.49 3.52
CA ILE A 119 9.71 1.65 3.00
C ILE A 119 8.38 2.43 3.03
N LYS A 120 8.07 3.10 4.15
CA LYS A 120 6.83 3.90 4.30
C LYS A 120 6.78 5.05 3.30
N ASP A 121 7.88 5.79 3.14
CA ASP A 121 8.00 6.88 2.17
C ASP A 121 7.78 6.37 0.73
N ALA A 122 8.31 5.20 0.39
CA ALA A 122 8.11 4.56 -0.91
C ALA A 122 6.64 4.16 -1.14
N ILE A 123 5.99 3.54 -0.16
CA ILE A 123 4.55 3.21 -0.24
C ILE A 123 3.70 4.46 -0.38
N TRP A 124 4.00 5.50 0.40
CA TRP A 124 3.29 6.78 0.30
C TRP A 124 3.37 7.34 -1.12
N SER A 125 4.57 7.39 -1.70
CA SER A 125 4.77 7.87 -3.07
C SER A 125 3.96 7.05 -4.08
N GLN A 126 3.93 5.72 -3.93
CA GLN A 126 3.20 4.83 -4.82
C GLN A 126 1.68 4.95 -4.69
N LEU A 127 1.15 5.01 -3.46
CA LEU A 127 -0.27 5.25 -3.23
C LEU A 127 -0.69 6.64 -3.75
N GLY A 128 0.18 7.65 -3.60
CA GLY A 128 -0.01 8.98 -4.18
C GLY A 128 -0.11 8.93 -5.70
N PHE A 129 0.79 8.20 -6.37
CA PHE A 129 0.73 7.95 -7.81
C PHE A 129 -0.57 7.24 -8.22
N VAL A 130 -0.95 6.17 -7.50
CA VAL A 130 -2.20 5.43 -7.75
C VAL A 130 -3.41 6.34 -7.64
N LEU A 131 -3.49 7.16 -6.59
CA LEU A 131 -4.59 8.11 -6.41
C LEU A 131 -4.63 9.18 -7.51
N GLN A 132 -3.47 9.71 -7.92
CA GLN A 132 -3.36 10.67 -9.01
C GLN A 132 -3.88 10.08 -10.32
N TRP A 133 -3.48 8.85 -10.66
CA TRP A 133 -3.96 8.15 -11.85
C TRP A 133 -5.46 7.86 -11.75
N ALA A 134 -5.93 7.35 -10.60
CA ALA A 134 -7.33 7.04 -10.36
C ALA A 134 -8.27 8.25 -10.46
N LYS A 135 -7.77 9.47 -10.16
CA LYS A 135 -8.52 10.73 -10.27
C LYS A 135 -8.51 11.34 -11.65
N ASN A 136 -7.39 11.29 -12.36
CA ASN A 136 -7.18 12.10 -13.57
C ASN A 136 -7.13 11.26 -14.86
N GLY A 137 -7.04 9.93 -14.75
CA GLY A 137 -6.82 9.07 -15.90
C GLY A 137 -5.41 9.20 -16.46
N LEU A 138 -5.20 8.62 -17.65
CA LEU A 138 -3.99 8.81 -18.44
C LEU A 138 -4.20 10.04 -19.34
N SER A 139 -3.17 10.89 -19.44
CA SER A 139 -3.14 12.00 -20.41
C SER A 139 -2.39 11.59 -21.68
N ASP A 140 -2.68 12.29 -22.78
CA ASP A 140 -1.96 12.16 -24.06
C ASP A 140 -0.53 12.70 -24.02
#